data_AF-A0A835PK98-F1
#
_entry.id   AF-A0A835PK98-F1
#
_cell.length_a   1.000
_cell.length_b   1.000
_cell.length_c   1.000
_cell.angle_alpha   90.00
_cell.angle_beta   90.00
_cell.angle_gamma   90.00
#
_symmetry.space_group_name_H-M   'P 1'
#
loop_
_entity.id
_entity.type
_entity.pdbx_description
1 polymer ?
#
loop_
_entity_poly.entity_id
_entity_poly.type
_entity_poly.pdbx_seq_one_letter_code
_entity_poly.pdbx_strand_id
1 'polypeptide(L)'
;MEKEPNLAYTDQWGRRNYEYVSLGCDDLPLLKGRTPVQCYADFMRSFRNRFAAMLGSTIVEIQVGMGPAGELRYPSYPELDGTWKFPGIGAFQCYDRFMLASLRASAISAGHPEWGHGGPSDAAGYNSWPEDAPFFRHDGAGWHSAYGDFFLSWYSGLLLQHGDKVLSAAAAVFHGTGTKISVKVAGIHWHYGTRSHAAELTADDWAARAVLNFTCVEMKNSEHPTDAMCRPEELVTQVATSARAAGVMLAGENALPRYDEGAFEKIVGMATAAGGEQERMHSFTYLRMGPDLFQEEKWRRFVAFVGRMREEGWSREEVEMETEGIVQITSPLIQEAALAL
;
A
#
# COMPACT_ATOMS: atom_id res chain seq x y z
N MET A 1 14.23 6.21 18.00
CA MET A 1 14.77 7.06 16.92
C MET A 1 15.34 8.38 17.44
N GLU A 2 14.92 8.91 18.59
CA GLU A 2 15.52 10.14 19.18
C GLU A 2 17.04 10.08 19.42
N LYS A 3 17.57 8.91 19.80
CA LYS A 3 19.01 8.71 20.07
C LYS A 3 19.83 8.29 18.84
N GLU A 4 19.17 7.84 17.79
CA GLU A 4 19.79 7.48 16.50
C GLU A 4 18.82 7.89 15.40
N PRO A 5 18.92 9.14 14.92
CA PRO A 5 17.92 9.70 14.02
C PRO A 5 18.11 9.22 12.57
N ASN A 6 19.23 8.56 12.25
CA ASN A 6 19.42 7.93 10.94
C ASN A 6 18.60 6.63 10.78
N LEU A 7 17.88 6.19 11.83
CA LEU A 7 16.90 5.12 11.70
C LEU A 7 15.63 5.55 10.93
N ALA A 8 15.42 6.85 10.75
CA ALA A 8 14.26 7.39 10.06
C ALA A 8 14.54 7.58 8.57
N TYR A 9 13.53 7.33 7.72
CA TYR A 9 13.59 7.78 6.33
C TYR A 9 13.84 9.28 6.27
N THR A 10 14.67 9.71 5.32
CA THR A 10 15.10 11.11 5.22
C THR A 10 15.01 11.59 3.77
N ASP A 11 14.46 12.78 3.58
CA ASP A 11 14.36 13.41 2.26
C ASP A 11 15.58 14.28 1.92
N GLN A 12 15.63 14.81 0.69
CA GLN A 12 16.76 15.62 0.20
C GLN A 12 16.99 16.92 1.00
N TRP A 13 16.01 17.38 1.77
CA TRP A 13 16.11 18.58 2.61
C TRP A 13 16.47 18.23 4.06
N GLY A 14 16.74 16.96 4.35
CA GLY A 14 17.10 16.47 5.68
C GLY A 14 15.91 16.33 6.63
N ARG A 15 14.66 16.41 6.14
CA ARG A 15 13.48 16.13 6.96
C ARG A 15 13.36 14.64 7.18
N ARG A 16 13.01 14.27 8.40
CA ARG A 16 12.95 12.87 8.86
C ARG A 16 11.52 12.45 9.08
N ASN A 17 11.14 11.30 8.51
CA ASN A 17 9.87 10.65 8.78
C ASN A 17 10.07 9.54 9.84
N TYR A 18 9.42 9.69 10.99
CA TYR A 18 9.54 8.79 12.14
C TYR A 18 8.44 7.72 12.21
N GLU A 19 7.57 7.63 11.21
CA GLU A 19 6.46 6.67 11.17
C GLU A 19 6.95 5.23 10.97
N TYR A 20 8.13 5.05 10.36
CA TYR A 20 8.72 3.74 10.10
C TYR A 20 10.26 3.77 10.14
N VAL A 21 10.89 2.62 10.36
CA VAL A 21 12.36 2.48 10.34
C VAL A 21 12.83 2.38 8.89
N SER A 22 13.81 3.18 8.48
CA SER A 22 14.38 3.11 7.12
C SER A 22 14.91 1.71 6.83
N LEU A 23 14.57 1.16 5.66
CA LEU A 23 15.03 -0.14 5.19
C LEU A 23 16.55 -0.22 5.02
N GLY A 24 17.25 0.92 4.95
CA GLY A 24 18.72 0.95 4.98
C GLY A 24 19.31 0.35 6.26
N CYS A 25 18.48 0.20 7.30
CA CYS A 25 18.87 -0.34 8.59
C CYS A 25 18.62 -1.84 8.76
N ASP A 26 17.91 -2.52 7.84
CA ASP A 26 17.32 -3.86 8.02
C ASP A 26 18.26 -4.91 8.61
N ASP A 27 19.52 -4.90 8.16
CA ASP A 27 20.55 -5.88 8.51
C ASP A 27 21.57 -5.35 9.53
N LEU A 28 21.39 -4.12 10.02
CA LEU A 28 22.32 -3.46 10.93
C LEU A 28 21.87 -3.61 12.38
N PRO A 29 22.74 -4.06 13.31
CA PRO A 29 22.38 -4.34 14.70
C PRO A 29 22.24 -3.06 15.57
N LEU A 30 21.44 -2.11 15.10
CA LEU A 30 21.31 -0.76 15.67
C LEU A 30 20.36 -0.70 16.88
N LEU A 31 19.56 -1.76 17.14
CA LEU A 31 18.53 -1.79 18.17
C LEU A 31 18.98 -2.64 19.37
N LYS A 32 19.93 -2.09 20.14
CA LYS A 32 20.55 -2.77 21.30
C LYS A 32 21.18 -4.12 20.91
N GLY A 33 21.89 -4.16 19.79
CA GLY A 33 22.55 -5.36 19.28
C GLY A 33 21.67 -6.25 18.38
N ARG A 34 20.40 -5.88 18.15
CA ARG A 34 19.50 -6.54 17.20
C ARG A 34 19.28 -5.68 15.96
N THR A 35 19.01 -6.34 14.84
CA THR A 35 18.57 -5.65 13.62
C THR A 35 17.07 -5.33 13.65
N PRO A 36 16.57 -4.38 12.84
CA PRO A 36 15.14 -4.16 12.65
C PRO A 36 14.38 -5.43 12.27
N VAL A 37 14.86 -6.19 11.28
CA VAL A 37 14.21 -7.46 10.84
C VAL A 37 14.13 -8.48 11.98
N GLN A 38 15.18 -8.59 12.80
CA GLN A 38 15.13 -9.43 14.00
C GLN A 38 14.07 -8.95 15.00
N CYS A 39 13.96 -7.63 15.22
CA CYS A 39 12.94 -7.06 16.09
C CYS A 39 11.52 -7.33 15.57
N TYR A 40 11.28 -7.24 14.26
CA TYR A 40 10.00 -7.60 13.64
C TYR A 40 9.68 -9.09 13.86
N ALA A 41 10.65 -9.97 13.60
CA ALA A 41 10.50 -11.41 13.80
C ALA A 41 10.21 -11.78 15.26
N ASP A 42 10.89 -11.13 16.21
CA ASP A 42 10.66 -11.32 17.65
C ASP A 42 9.24 -10.89 18.06
N PHE A 43 8.78 -9.75 17.54
CA PHE A 43 7.42 -9.28 17.79
C PHE A 43 6.37 -10.26 17.23
N MET A 44 6.52 -10.68 15.98
CA MET A 44 5.66 -11.69 15.36
C MET A 44 5.66 -13.01 16.14
N ARG A 45 6.82 -13.46 16.62
CA ARG A 45 6.93 -14.68 17.42
C ARG A 45 6.21 -14.56 18.75
N SER A 46 6.33 -13.40 19.41
CA SER A 46 5.59 -13.10 20.64
C SER A 46 4.07 -13.10 20.40
N PHE A 47 3.61 -12.46 19.31
CA PHE A 47 2.21 -12.48 18.90
C PHE A 47 1.70 -13.90 18.67
N ARG A 48 2.42 -14.68 17.86
CA ARG A 48 2.09 -16.09 17.59
C ARG A 48 1.94 -16.90 18.86
N ASN A 49 2.91 -16.78 19.78
CA ASN A 49 2.89 -17.55 21.03
C ASN A 49 1.71 -17.14 21.94
N ARG A 50 1.39 -15.83 21.99
CA ARG A 50 0.27 -15.32 22.79
C ARG A 50 -1.08 -15.77 22.24
N PHE A 51 -1.26 -15.74 20.93
CA PHE A 51 -2.54 -15.99 20.27
C PHE A 51 -2.62 -17.37 19.61
N ALA A 52 -1.75 -18.31 19.99
CA ALA A 52 -1.60 -19.61 19.32
C ALA A 52 -2.93 -20.37 19.15
N ALA A 53 -3.81 -20.33 20.15
CA ALA A 53 -5.12 -21.00 20.11
C ALA A 53 -6.12 -20.38 19.12
N MET A 54 -5.89 -19.14 18.69
CA MET A 54 -6.76 -18.38 17.77
C MET A 54 -6.26 -18.41 16.33
N LEU A 55 -4.99 -18.78 16.10
CA LEU A 55 -4.39 -18.83 14.77
C LEU A 55 -5.03 -19.95 13.93
N GLY A 56 -5.34 -19.63 12.67
CA GLY A 56 -5.99 -20.55 11.73
C GLY A 56 -7.50 -20.73 11.97
N SER A 57 -8.08 -20.04 12.95
CA SER A 57 -9.52 -20.04 13.23
C SER A 57 -10.08 -18.62 13.33
N THR A 58 -9.92 -17.96 14.47
CA THR A 58 -10.34 -16.56 14.66
C THR A 58 -9.41 -15.60 13.93
N ILE A 59 -8.10 -15.85 14.00
CA ILE A 59 -7.09 -15.11 13.25
C ILE A 59 -6.77 -15.94 12.01
N VAL A 60 -7.33 -15.56 10.87
CA VAL A 60 -7.17 -16.28 9.59
C VAL A 60 -6.06 -15.70 8.72
N GLU A 61 -5.66 -14.45 8.96
CA GLU A 61 -4.71 -13.71 8.14
C GLU A 61 -3.80 -12.85 9.01
N ILE A 62 -2.53 -12.78 8.63
CA ILE A 62 -1.52 -11.89 9.19
C ILE A 62 -1.07 -10.94 8.07
N GLN A 63 -1.57 -9.71 8.09
CA GLN A 63 -1.05 -8.65 7.23
C GLN A 63 0.21 -8.06 7.86
N VAL A 64 1.34 -8.21 7.18
CA VAL A 64 2.65 -7.79 7.70
C VAL A 64 2.95 -6.39 7.20
N GLY A 65 3.01 -5.43 8.12
CA GLY A 65 3.33 -4.04 7.78
C GLY A 65 4.80 -3.86 7.40
N MET A 66 5.05 -3.18 6.27
CA MET A 66 6.41 -3.05 5.68
C MET A 66 6.83 -1.60 5.40
N GLY A 67 6.11 -0.63 5.97
CA GLY A 67 6.36 0.78 5.73
C GLY A 67 5.28 1.68 6.33
N PRO A 68 5.21 2.94 5.89
CA PRO A 68 4.20 3.89 6.33
C PRO A 68 2.78 3.34 6.08
N ALA A 69 1.87 3.53 7.04
CA ALA A 69 0.54 2.92 7.03
C ALA A 69 0.51 1.38 6.89
N GLY A 70 1.63 0.70 7.11
CA GLY A 70 1.78 -0.74 6.90
C GLY A 70 2.02 -1.16 5.45
N GLU A 71 2.14 -0.21 4.52
CA GLU A 71 2.29 -0.45 3.09
C GLU A 71 3.77 -0.69 2.72
N LEU A 72 4.04 -1.60 1.78
CA LEU A 72 5.37 -1.76 1.20
C LEU A 72 5.66 -0.61 0.23
N ARG A 73 6.17 0.49 0.77
CA ARG A 73 6.58 1.69 0.02
C ARG A 73 7.44 2.62 0.86
N TYR A 74 7.99 3.63 0.20
CA TYR A 74 8.61 4.78 0.86
C TYR A 74 7.56 5.82 1.34
N PRO A 75 7.88 6.64 2.37
CA PRO A 75 7.03 7.76 2.80
C PRO A 75 7.14 8.99 1.86
N SER A 76 6.86 8.83 0.57
CA SER A 76 7.11 9.87 -0.44
C SER A 76 6.06 10.98 -0.50
N TYR A 77 4.89 10.79 0.11
CA TYR A 77 3.79 11.75 0.18
C TYR A 77 3.28 11.99 1.62
N PRO A 78 4.15 12.47 2.55
CA PRO A 78 3.72 12.72 3.92
C PRO A 78 2.79 13.94 3.98
N GLU A 79 1.53 13.71 4.38
CA GLU A 79 0.53 14.78 4.52
C GLU A 79 0.75 15.66 5.77
N LEU A 80 1.51 15.15 6.75
CA LEU A 80 1.77 15.86 8.00
C LEU A 80 2.36 17.26 7.75
N ASP A 81 1.80 18.24 8.44
CA ASP A 81 2.16 19.67 8.38
C ASP A 81 2.06 20.29 6.97
N GLY A 82 1.31 19.65 6.06
CA GLY A 82 1.14 20.12 4.69
C GLY A 82 2.40 20.00 3.83
N THR A 83 3.33 19.12 4.23
CA THR A 83 4.58 18.85 3.49
C THR A 83 4.29 18.46 2.04
N TRP A 84 3.32 17.57 1.86
CA TRP A 84 2.80 17.16 0.57
C TRP A 84 1.29 17.40 0.50
N LYS A 85 0.80 17.66 -0.72
CA LYS A 85 -0.62 17.75 -1.04
C LYS A 85 -0.87 17.06 -2.36
N PHE A 86 -1.97 16.30 -2.43
CA PHE A 86 -2.45 15.74 -3.68
C PHE A 86 -2.68 16.84 -4.73
N PRO A 87 -2.26 16.66 -6.00
CA PRO A 87 -1.66 15.46 -6.58
C PRO A 87 -0.13 15.56 -6.78
N GLY A 88 0.65 16.14 -5.86
CA GLY A 88 2.09 16.34 -6.06
C GLY A 88 2.89 15.05 -6.32
N ILE A 89 4.00 15.14 -7.06
CA ILE A 89 4.87 14.00 -7.39
C ILE A 89 5.53 13.29 -6.20
N GLY A 90 5.58 13.92 -5.03
CA GLY A 90 6.28 13.39 -3.87
C GLY A 90 7.79 13.65 -3.89
N ALA A 91 8.55 12.96 -3.04
CA ALA A 91 10.02 13.05 -3.02
C ALA A 91 10.66 11.72 -2.63
N PHE A 92 11.84 11.43 -3.19
CA PHE A 92 12.66 10.28 -2.81
C PHE A 92 13.09 10.36 -1.34
N GLN A 93 13.00 9.23 -0.63
CA GLN A 93 13.19 9.15 0.84
C GLN A 93 14.48 8.42 1.24
N CYS A 94 15.53 8.52 0.42
CA CYS A 94 16.75 7.73 0.54
C CYS A 94 17.99 8.50 1.04
N TYR A 95 17.80 9.62 1.75
CA TYR A 95 18.89 10.51 2.16
C TYR A 95 19.39 10.23 3.59
N ASP A 96 18.92 9.15 4.23
CA ASP A 96 19.52 8.71 5.49
C ASP A 96 20.92 8.13 5.25
N ARG A 97 21.73 8.14 6.31
CA ARG A 97 23.13 7.72 6.24
C ARG A 97 23.32 6.32 5.65
N PHE A 98 22.41 5.39 5.93
CA PHE A 98 22.58 3.99 5.55
C PHE A 98 22.19 3.77 4.10
N MET A 99 21.08 4.38 3.65
CA MET A 99 20.70 4.36 2.24
C MET A 99 21.73 5.06 1.36
N LEU A 100 22.27 6.22 1.76
CA LEU A 100 23.35 6.89 1.02
C LEU A 100 24.63 6.04 0.92
N ALA A 101 24.96 5.29 1.98
CA ALA A 101 26.09 4.36 1.94
C ALA A 101 25.84 3.19 0.97
N SER A 102 24.62 2.64 0.95
CA SER A 102 24.18 1.60 0.01
C SER A 102 24.23 2.08 -1.45
N LEU A 103 23.72 3.29 -1.72
CA LEU A 103 23.76 3.91 -3.03
C LEU A 103 25.19 4.06 -3.52
N ARG A 104 26.08 4.60 -2.67
CA ARG A 104 27.49 4.79 -3.01
C ARG A 104 28.20 3.47 -3.33
N ALA A 105 27.93 2.41 -2.55
CA ALA A 105 28.51 1.09 -2.82
C ALA A 105 28.00 0.50 -4.14
N SER A 106 26.71 0.68 -4.44
CA SER A 106 26.08 0.23 -5.69
C SER A 106 26.64 0.96 -6.90
N ALA A 107 26.85 2.28 -6.78
CA ALA A 107 27.42 3.13 -7.82
C ALA A 107 28.88 2.76 -8.15
N ILE A 108 29.71 2.51 -7.13
CA ILE A 108 31.08 2.01 -7.31
C ILE A 108 31.08 0.66 -8.03
N SER A 109 30.18 -0.24 -7.63
CA SER A 109 30.07 -1.58 -8.23
C SER A 109 29.61 -1.54 -9.69
N ALA A 110 28.78 -0.55 -10.05
CA ALA A 110 28.34 -0.29 -11.41
C ALA A 110 29.42 0.38 -12.28
N GLY A 111 30.58 0.74 -11.72
CA GLY A 111 31.65 1.44 -12.45
C GLY A 111 31.43 2.94 -12.60
N HIS A 112 30.44 3.51 -11.90
CA HIS A 112 30.04 4.92 -11.95
C HIS A 112 30.00 5.54 -10.55
N PRO A 113 31.15 5.73 -9.85
CA PRO A 113 31.18 6.28 -8.50
C PRO A 113 30.47 7.64 -8.36
N GLU A 114 30.43 8.43 -9.43
CA GLU A 114 29.76 9.73 -9.51
C GLU A 114 28.24 9.66 -9.33
N TRP A 115 27.62 8.51 -9.62
CA TRP A 115 26.19 8.26 -9.37
C TRP A 115 25.89 8.05 -7.89
N GLY A 116 26.91 7.86 -7.06
CA GLY A 116 26.79 7.58 -5.62
C GLY A 116 26.71 8.83 -4.73
N HIS A 117 26.58 10.03 -5.29
CA HIS A 117 26.62 11.28 -4.53
C HIS A 117 25.29 11.63 -3.81
N GLY A 118 24.19 10.99 -4.19
CA GLY A 118 22.86 11.23 -3.62
C GLY A 118 21.78 10.87 -4.64
N GLY A 119 20.50 11.02 -4.25
CA GLY A 119 19.40 10.90 -5.20
C GLY A 119 19.37 12.04 -6.24
N PRO A 120 18.51 11.94 -7.28
CA PRO A 120 18.45 12.92 -8.36
C PRO A 120 18.23 14.35 -7.84
N SER A 121 19.16 15.25 -8.18
CA SER A 121 19.10 16.66 -7.75
C SER A 121 18.06 17.49 -8.51
N ASP A 122 17.49 16.93 -9.56
CA ASP A 122 16.56 17.55 -10.50
C ASP A 122 15.14 16.95 -10.41
N ALA A 123 14.84 16.24 -9.32
CA ALA A 123 13.51 15.69 -9.01
C ALA A 123 12.52 16.71 -8.39
N ALA A 124 12.91 17.98 -8.29
CA ALA A 124 12.10 19.08 -7.77
C ALA A 124 11.53 18.83 -6.36
N GLY A 125 10.35 19.39 -6.05
CA GLY A 125 9.72 19.36 -4.72
C GLY A 125 8.53 18.43 -4.61
N TYR A 126 8.09 18.11 -3.38
CA TYR A 126 6.91 17.26 -3.11
C TYR A 126 5.66 17.61 -3.93
N ASN A 127 5.38 18.91 -4.09
CA ASN A 127 4.17 19.43 -4.72
C ASN A 127 4.39 19.88 -6.18
N SER A 128 5.54 19.53 -6.76
CA SER A 128 5.82 19.82 -8.17
C SER A 128 4.97 18.93 -9.08
N TRP A 129 4.76 19.39 -10.31
CA TRP A 129 4.23 18.57 -11.39
C TRP A 129 5.39 17.85 -12.11
N PRO A 130 5.13 16.70 -12.77
CA PRO A 130 6.17 15.98 -13.51
C PRO A 130 6.88 16.86 -14.54
N GLU A 131 6.16 17.71 -15.26
CA GLU A 131 6.73 18.59 -16.29
C GLU A 131 7.61 19.72 -15.73
N ASP A 132 7.43 20.09 -14.45
CA ASP A 132 8.24 21.10 -13.77
C ASP A 132 9.55 20.51 -13.20
N ALA A 133 9.68 19.18 -13.19
CA ALA A 133 10.81 18.46 -12.64
C ALA A 133 11.66 17.86 -13.78
N PRO A 134 12.88 18.37 -14.06
CA PRO A 134 13.69 17.85 -15.15
C PRO A 134 13.95 16.33 -15.10
N PHE A 135 13.97 15.76 -13.88
CA PHE A 135 14.06 14.31 -13.73
C PHE A 135 12.84 13.57 -14.27
N PHE A 136 11.62 14.10 -14.14
CA PHE A 136 10.36 13.41 -14.46
C PHE A 136 9.68 13.89 -15.75
N ARG A 137 10.05 15.07 -16.26
CA ARG A 137 9.42 15.66 -17.45
C ARG A 137 9.62 14.78 -18.69
N HIS A 138 8.73 14.95 -19.67
CA HIS A 138 8.80 14.18 -20.91
C HIS A 138 10.11 14.42 -21.68
N ASP A 139 10.50 15.70 -21.85
CA ASP A 139 11.63 16.09 -22.69
C ASP A 139 12.95 16.06 -21.93
N GLY A 140 13.88 15.21 -22.37
CA GLY A 140 15.17 15.00 -21.72
C GLY A 140 15.14 14.07 -20.50
N ALA A 141 13.98 13.43 -20.25
CA ALA A 141 13.66 12.39 -19.26
C ALA A 141 14.85 11.86 -18.43
N GLY A 142 15.20 12.57 -17.35
CA GLY A 142 16.27 12.15 -16.43
C GLY A 142 16.03 10.75 -15.86
N TRP A 143 14.76 10.39 -15.63
CA TRP A 143 14.30 9.07 -15.22
C TRP A 143 14.59 7.94 -16.21
N HIS A 144 14.77 8.25 -17.50
CA HIS A 144 15.15 7.31 -18.57
C HIS A 144 16.61 7.48 -19.02
N SER A 145 17.42 8.23 -18.29
CA SER A 145 18.86 8.29 -18.51
C SER A 145 19.55 7.06 -17.91
N ALA A 146 20.80 6.79 -18.29
CA ALA A 146 21.57 5.71 -17.67
C ALA A 146 21.67 5.85 -16.13
N TYR A 147 21.78 7.08 -15.63
CA TYR A 147 21.74 7.36 -14.20
C TYR A 147 20.34 7.13 -13.61
N GLY A 148 19.28 7.57 -14.30
CA GLY A 148 17.89 7.36 -13.90
C GLY A 148 17.55 5.88 -13.76
N ASP A 149 17.85 5.08 -14.80
CA ASP A 149 17.66 3.64 -14.79
C ASP A 149 18.43 2.97 -13.64
N PHE A 150 19.68 3.36 -13.41
CA PHE A 150 20.49 2.88 -12.29
C PHE A 150 19.86 3.24 -10.94
N PHE A 151 19.54 4.51 -10.73
CA PHE A 151 19.03 5.02 -9.45
C PHE A 151 17.68 4.40 -9.12
N LEU A 152 16.76 4.38 -10.09
CA LEU A 152 15.43 3.80 -9.91
C LEU A 152 15.52 2.29 -9.67
N SER A 153 16.36 1.56 -10.41
CA SER A 153 16.58 0.12 -10.17
C SER A 153 17.17 -0.18 -8.78
N TRP A 154 18.07 0.68 -8.29
CA TRP A 154 18.62 0.57 -6.94
C TRP A 154 17.57 0.86 -5.88
N TYR A 155 16.87 2.00 -6.00
CA TYR A 155 15.86 2.45 -5.04
C TYR A 155 14.74 1.44 -4.94
N SER A 156 14.32 0.92 -6.09
CA SER A 156 13.25 -0.05 -6.19
C SER A 156 13.66 -1.44 -5.72
N GLY A 157 14.86 -1.86 -6.13
CA GLY A 157 15.46 -3.12 -5.69
C GLY A 157 15.64 -3.21 -4.18
N LEU A 158 15.91 -2.10 -3.49
CA LEU A 158 16.00 -2.07 -2.03
C LEU A 158 14.64 -2.29 -1.36
N LEU A 159 13.55 -1.73 -1.90
CA LEU A 159 12.22 -1.94 -1.34
C LEU A 159 11.77 -3.39 -1.48
N LEU A 160 12.04 -4.01 -2.63
CA LEU A 160 11.77 -5.44 -2.79
C LEU A 160 12.58 -6.33 -1.87
N GLN A 161 13.87 -6.01 -1.67
CA GLN A 161 14.71 -6.74 -0.71
C GLN A 161 14.18 -6.59 0.72
N HIS A 162 13.71 -5.41 1.11
CA HIS A 162 13.04 -5.19 2.39
C HIS A 162 11.81 -6.10 2.52
N GLY A 163 10.94 -6.07 1.50
CA GLY A 163 9.77 -6.92 1.41
C GLY A 163 10.12 -8.39 1.61
N ASP A 164 11.05 -8.94 0.82
CA ASP A 164 11.46 -10.34 0.88
C ASP A 164 12.01 -10.76 2.26
N LYS A 165 12.84 -9.92 2.90
CA LYS A 165 13.39 -10.20 4.24
C LYS A 165 12.30 -10.28 5.30
N VAL A 166 11.42 -9.28 5.34
CA VAL A 166 10.35 -9.20 6.35
C VAL A 166 9.32 -10.32 6.12
N LEU A 167 8.98 -10.60 4.86
CA LEU A 167 8.06 -11.68 4.49
C LEU A 167 8.63 -13.06 4.81
N SER A 168 9.91 -13.28 4.53
CA SER A 168 10.60 -14.52 4.88
C SER A 168 10.62 -14.74 6.39
N ALA A 169 10.87 -13.69 7.17
CA ALA A 169 10.79 -13.76 8.63
C ALA A 169 9.37 -14.08 9.12
N ALA A 170 8.35 -13.45 8.54
CA ALA A 170 6.95 -13.71 8.89
C ALA A 170 6.54 -15.15 8.53
N ALA A 171 6.89 -15.60 7.32
CA ALA A 171 6.63 -16.96 6.85
C ALA A 171 7.27 -18.01 7.76
N ALA A 172 8.51 -17.79 8.19
CA ALA A 172 9.17 -18.67 9.15
C ALA A 172 8.49 -18.69 10.53
N VAL A 173 7.97 -17.56 11.01
CA VAL A 173 7.29 -17.48 12.30
C VAL A 173 5.93 -18.17 12.26
N PHE A 174 5.11 -17.89 11.25
CA PHE A 174 3.74 -18.37 11.12
C PHE A 174 3.61 -19.66 10.30
N HIS A 175 4.71 -20.32 9.96
CA HIS A 175 4.66 -21.61 9.31
C HIS A 175 3.86 -22.63 10.13
N GLY A 176 2.91 -23.31 9.48
CA GLY A 176 2.11 -24.37 10.10
C GLY A 176 0.99 -23.91 11.03
N THR A 177 0.72 -22.60 11.14
CA THR A 177 -0.37 -22.06 11.98
C THR A 177 -1.74 -22.07 11.28
N GLY A 178 -1.77 -22.32 9.97
CA GLY A 178 -2.98 -22.23 9.15
C GLY A 178 -3.39 -20.80 8.77
N THR A 179 -2.64 -19.78 9.20
CA THR A 179 -2.88 -18.38 8.81
C THR A 179 -2.30 -18.04 7.45
N LYS A 180 -3.00 -17.21 6.68
CA LYS A 180 -2.46 -16.60 5.47
C LYS A 180 -1.55 -15.42 5.82
N ILE A 181 -0.60 -15.11 4.96
CA ILE A 181 0.26 -13.93 5.07
C ILE A 181 -0.03 -13.03 3.89
N SER A 182 -0.29 -11.75 4.16
CA SER A 182 -0.52 -10.72 3.15
C SER A 182 0.37 -9.51 3.37
N VAL A 183 0.54 -8.75 2.28
CA VAL A 183 1.26 -7.47 2.27
C VAL A 183 0.34 -6.43 1.68
N LYS A 184 0.40 -5.23 2.24
CA LYS A 184 -0.36 -4.11 1.73
C LYS A 184 0.46 -3.31 0.72
N VAL A 185 -0.16 -3.00 -0.40
CA VAL A 185 0.42 -2.23 -1.50
C VAL A 185 -0.47 -1.01 -1.78
N ALA A 186 0.14 0.16 -1.93
CA ALA A 186 -0.57 1.43 -2.03
C ALA A 186 -1.02 1.73 -3.46
N GLY A 187 -2.28 2.10 -3.67
CA GLY A 187 -2.80 2.53 -4.97
C GLY A 187 -2.41 3.97 -5.32
N ILE A 188 -1.21 4.16 -5.85
CA ILE A 188 -0.69 5.50 -6.22
C ILE A 188 -1.16 5.86 -7.62
N HIS A 189 -2.38 6.37 -7.69
CA HIS A 189 -3.08 6.52 -8.97
C HIS A 189 -2.85 7.88 -9.67
N TRP A 190 -2.30 8.90 -8.99
CA TRP A 190 -2.04 10.21 -9.59
C TRP A 190 -0.76 10.20 -10.41
N HIS A 191 -0.71 11.01 -11.47
CA HIS A 191 0.34 10.99 -12.50
C HIS A 191 0.54 9.65 -13.22
N TYR A 192 -0.24 8.61 -12.95
CA TYR A 192 -0.18 7.35 -13.68
C TYR A 192 -0.44 7.54 -15.19
N GLY A 193 -1.27 8.52 -15.56
CA GLY A 193 -1.48 8.86 -16.98
C GLY A 193 -0.31 9.60 -17.65
N THR A 194 0.73 9.97 -16.90
CA THR A 194 1.95 10.61 -17.44
C THR A 194 2.98 9.53 -17.78
N ARG A 195 3.92 9.84 -18.68
CA ARG A 195 4.92 8.84 -19.07
C ARG A 195 5.83 8.40 -17.93
N SER A 196 6.16 9.32 -17.02
CA SER A 196 7.12 9.06 -15.96
C SER A 196 6.52 8.37 -14.74
N HIS A 197 5.19 8.32 -14.60
CA HIS A 197 4.56 7.72 -13.42
C HIS A 197 5.17 8.27 -12.11
N ALA A 198 5.45 9.58 -12.07
CA ALA A 198 6.39 10.18 -11.11
C ALA A 198 6.07 9.89 -9.64
N ALA A 199 4.78 9.81 -9.29
CA ALA A 199 4.35 9.47 -7.94
C ALA A 199 4.66 8.02 -7.55
N GLU A 200 4.47 7.08 -8.48
CA GLU A 200 4.86 5.68 -8.29
C GLU A 200 6.38 5.57 -8.19
N LEU A 201 7.15 6.29 -9.00
CA LEU A 201 8.61 6.24 -8.94
C LEU A 201 9.17 6.73 -7.60
N THR A 202 8.58 7.75 -6.97
CA THR A 202 9.07 8.24 -5.66
C THR A 202 8.69 7.32 -4.50
N ALA A 203 7.58 6.59 -4.61
CA ALA A 203 7.08 5.66 -3.59
C ALA A 203 7.56 4.21 -3.75
N ASP A 204 7.88 3.84 -5.00
CA ASP A 204 8.19 2.53 -5.54
C ASP A 204 7.12 1.44 -5.28
N ASP A 205 6.32 1.11 -6.30
CA ASP A 205 5.21 0.14 -6.21
C ASP A 205 5.32 -0.99 -7.26
N TRP A 206 6.13 -2.03 -6.98
CA TRP A 206 6.17 -3.24 -7.81
C TRP A 206 6.20 -4.53 -6.98
N ALA A 207 5.57 -5.56 -7.54
CA ALA A 207 4.91 -6.65 -6.82
C ALA A 207 5.80 -7.62 -6.02
N ALA A 208 5.34 -7.95 -4.81
CA ALA A 208 5.90 -8.96 -3.91
C ALA A 208 5.25 -10.36 -4.07
N ARG A 209 5.88 -11.40 -3.51
CA ARG A 209 5.50 -12.83 -3.62
C ARG A 209 4.45 -13.34 -2.59
N ALA A 210 3.64 -12.47 -2.00
CA ALA A 210 2.56 -12.85 -1.05
C ALA A 210 1.22 -12.22 -1.45
N VAL A 211 0.12 -12.65 -0.82
CA VAL A 211 -1.23 -12.11 -1.07
C VAL A 211 -1.16 -10.59 -1.07
N LEU A 212 -1.49 -9.98 -2.22
CA LEU A 212 -1.41 -8.54 -2.40
C LEU A 212 -2.72 -7.95 -1.96
N ASN A 213 -2.71 -7.20 -0.86
CA ASN A 213 -3.86 -6.38 -0.46
C ASN A 213 -3.66 -4.98 -1.05
N PHE A 214 -4.44 -4.69 -2.08
CA PHE A 214 -4.33 -3.47 -2.87
C PHE A 214 -5.40 -2.44 -2.49
N THR A 215 -4.99 -1.18 -2.30
CA THR A 215 -5.92 -0.08 -2.00
C THR A 215 -6.48 0.60 -3.26
N CYS A 216 -7.45 1.50 -3.12
CA CYS A 216 -8.08 2.27 -4.21
C CYS A 216 -9.03 1.48 -5.13
N VAL A 217 -9.52 0.32 -4.70
CA VAL A 217 -10.44 -0.53 -5.48
C VAL A 217 -11.76 0.18 -5.83
N GLU A 218 -12.17 1.16 -5.03
CA GLU A 218 -13.44 1.87 -5.14
C GLU A 218 -13.43 3.05 -6.11
N MET A 219 -12.24 3.54 -6.48
CA MET A 219 -12.06 4.80 -7.21
C MET A 219 -12.40 4.66 -8.70
N LYS A 220 -12.91 5.74 -9.30
CA LYS A 220 -13.16 5.85 -10.75
C LYS A 220 -12.34 6.98 -11.34
N ASN A 221 -11.89 6.82 -12.58
CA ASN A 221 -11.11 7.85 -13.27
C ASN A 221 -11.85 9.20 -13.33
N SER A 222 -13.17 9.16 -13.51
CA SER A 222 -14.03 10.35 -13.59
C SER A 222 -14.16 11.14 -12.28
N GLU A 223 -13.75 10.58 -11.15
CA GLU A 223 -13.85 11.23 -9.83
C GLU A 223 -12.64 12.14 -9.54
N HIS A 224 -11.64 12.17 -10.42
CA HIS A 224 -10.40 12.88 -10.19
C HIS A 224 -10.20 14.08 -11.12
N PRO A 225 -9.45 15.11 -10.67
CA PRO A 225 -9.06 16.23 -11.52
C PRO A 225 -8.29 15.77 -12.77
N THR A 226 -8.62 16.35 -13.93
CA THR A 226 -8.02 15.95 -15.21
C THR A 226 -6.52 16.23 -15.26
N ASP A 227 -6.09 17.34 -14.66
CA ASP A 227 -4.69 17.75 -14.55
C ASP A 227 -3.86 16.76 -13.72
N ALA A 228 -4.44 16.16 -12.68
CA ALA A 228 -3.79 15.13 -11.85
C ALA A 228 -3.41 13.85 -12.63
N MET A 229 -3.95 13.66 -13.84
CA MET A 229 -3.70 12.49 -14.69
C MET A 229 -3.93 11.15 -13.96
N CYS A 230 -4.96 11.12 -13.12
CA CYS A 230 -5.29 9.94 -12.33
C CYS A 230 -5.83 8.78 -13.19
N ARG A 231 -5.38 7.56 -12.89
CA ARG A 231 -5.83 6.32 -13.55
C ARG A 231 -6.00 5.14 -12.58
N PRO A 232 -6.81 5.29 -11.50
CA PRO A 232 -7.01 4.21 -10.54
C PRO A 232 -7.57 2.92 -11.17
N GLU A 233 -8.42 3.02 -12.20
CA GLU A 233 -9.05 1.83 -12.80
C GLU A 233 -8.04 0.99 -13.59
N GLU A 234 -7.17 1.65 -14.35
CA GLU A 234 -6.08 1.01 -15.07
C GLU A 234 -5.05 0.43 -14.09
N LEU A 235 -4.71 1.16 -13.04
CA LEU A 235 -3.78 0.70 -12.00
C LEU A 235 -4.28 -0.57 -11.31
N VAL A 236 -5.55 -0.59 -10.85
CA VAL A 236 -6.17 -1.79 -10.26
C VAL A 236 -6.12 -2.98 -11.24
N THR A 237 -6.38 -2.72 -12.53
CA THR A 237 -6.34 -3.76 -13.57
C THR A 237 -4.92 -4.31 -13.77
N GLN A 238 -3.90 -3.45 -13.78
CA GLN A 238 -2.50 -3.83 -13.90
C GLN A 238 -2.06 -4.70 -12.72
N VAL A 239 -2.38 -4.28 -11.49
CA VAL A 239 -2.02 -5.03 -10.27
C VAL A 239 -2.72 -6.39 -10.25
N ALA A 240 -4.01 -6.44 -10.57
CA ALA A 240 -4.75 -7.70 -10.66
C ALA A 240 -4.17 -8.67 -11.70
N THR A 241 -3.79 -8.15 -12.87
CA THR A 241 -3.15 -8.93 -13.94
C THR A 241 -1.78 -9.46 -13.50
N SER A 242 -0.99 -8.63 -12.81
CA SER A 242 0.34 -8.99 -12.33
C SER A 242 0.29 -10.03 -11.21
N ALA A 243 -0.62 -9.86 -10.25
CA ALA A 243 -0.88 -10.83 -9.18
C ALA A 243 -1.25 -12.20 -9.77
N ARG A 244 -2.13 -12.21 -10.77
CA ARG A 244 -2.53 -13.42 -11.49
C ARG A 244 -1.36 -14.08 -12.21
N ALA A 245 -0.56 -13.31 -12.95
CA ALA A 245 0.61 -13.83 -13.64
C ALA A 245 1.64 -14.44 -12.66
N ALA A 246 1.73 -13.91 -11.44
CA ALA A 246 2.59 -14.42 -10.38
C ALA A 246 1.97 -15.60 -9.58
N GLY A 247 0.71 -15.97 -9.85
CA GLY A 247 -0.01 -17.02 -9.09
C GLY A 247 -0.33 -16.60 -7.66
N VAL A 248 -0.45 -15.30 -7.40
CA VAL A 248 -0.67 -14.71 -6.09
C VAL A 248 -2.14 -14.26 -5.97
N MET A 249 -2.75 -14.52 -4.81
CA MET A 249 -4.11 -14.07 -4.52
C MET A 249 -4.15 -12.53 -4.35
N LEU A 250 -5.19 -11.89 -4.89
CA LEU A 250 -5.45 -10.47 -4.72
C LEU A 250 -6.54 -10.26 -3.65
N ALA A 251 -6.24 -9.45 -2.64
CA ALA A 251 -7.20 -8.88 -1.71
C ALA A 251 -7.34 -7.37 -1.99
N GLY A 252 -8.44 -6.78 -1.54
CA GLY A 252 -8.73 -5.36 -1.78
C GLY A 252 -9.11 -4.58 -0.53
N GLU A 253 -8.83 -3.29 -0.57
CA GLU A 253 -9.27 -2.27 0.39
C GLU A 253 -9.75 -1.02 -0.35
N ASN A 254 -10.80 -0.37 0.14
CA ASN A 254 -11.08 1.00 -0.30
C ASN A 254 -10.11 1.99 0.36
N ALA A 255 -9.62 2.96 -0.39
CA ALA A 255 -8.67 3.95 0.12
C ALA A 255 -9.35 5.05 0.95
N LEU A 256 -10.55 5.47 0.55
CA LEU A 256 -11.30 6.52 1.23
C LEU A 256 -12.64 5.99 1.79
N PRO A 257 -13.17 6.55 2.89
CA PRO A 257 -14.50 6.20 3.37
C PRO A 257 -15.58 6.52 2.32
N ARG A 258 -16.30 5.51 1.84
CA ARG A 258 -17.33 5.64 0.79
C ARG A 258 -18.59 4.87 1.18
N TYR A 259 -19.75 5.49 1.03
CA TYR A 259 -21.06 4.92 1.41
C TYR A 259 -22.10 5.00 0.27
N ASP A 260 -21.62 5.29 -0.94
CA ASP A 260 -22.42 5.44 -2.14
C ASP A 260 -22.41 4.17 -3.00
N GLU A 261 -23.51 3.95 -3.71
CA GLU A 261 -23.70 2.78 -4.57
C GLU A 261 -22.65 2.69 -5.67
N GLY A 262 -22.18 3.85 -6.17
CA GLY A 262 -21.18 3.91 -7.24
C GLY A 262 -19.84 3.28 -6.85
N ALA A 263 -19.38 3.52 -5.62
CA ALA A 263 -18.20 2.88 -5.05
C ALA A 263 -18.44 1.38 -4.80
N PHE A 264 -19.58 1.00 -4.20
CA PHE A 264 -19.91 -0.39 -3.94
C PHE A 264 -20.03 -1.22 -5.22
N GLU A 265 -20.66 -0.70 -6.27
CA GLU A 265 -20.72 -1.33 -7.59
C GLU A 265 -19.34 -1.55 -8.20
N LYS A 266 -18.43 -0.58 -8.05
CA LYS A 266 -17.05 -0.71 -8.53
C LYS A 266 -16.31 -1.82 -7.79
N ILE A 267 -16.41 -1.85 -6.45
CA ILE A 267 -15.79 -2.89 -5.61
C ILE A 267 -16.35 -4.28 -5.98
N VAL A 268 -17.68 -4.42 -6.03
CA VAL A 268 -18.33 -5.68 -6.41
C VAL A 268 -17.92 -6.09 -7.82
N GLY A 269 -17.89 -5.16 -8.77
CA GLY A 269 -17.46 -5.43 -10.14
C GLY A 269 -16.03 -5.96 -10.21
N MET A 270 -15.10 -5.37 -9.45
CA MET A 270 -13.73 -5.86 -9.35
C MET A 270 -13.63 -7.21 -8.65
N ALA A 271 -14.40 -7.40 -7.58
CA ALA A 271 -14.41 -8.66 -6.84
C ALA A 271 -14.98 -9.82 -7.64
N THR A 272 -15.90 -9.55 -8.57
CA THR A 272 -16.66 -10.55 -9.35
C THR A 272 -16.27 -10.62 -10.83
N ALA A 273 -15.23 -9.88 -11.26
CA ALA A 273 -14.86 -9.74 -12.67
C ALA A 273 -14.57 -11.10 -13.36
N ALA A 274 -15.60 -11.65 -14.03
CA ALA A 274 -15.73 -12.53 -15.20
C ALA A 274 -14.65 -13.60 -15.51
N GLY A 275 -13.88 -14.03 -14.53
CA GLY A 275 -12.70 -14.85 -14.73
C GLY A 275 -12.71 -16.24 -14.09
N GLY A 276 -13.87 -16.85 -13.88
CA GLY A 276 -13.97 -18.12 -13.12
C GLY A 276 -13.49 -17.99 -11.66
N GLU A 277 -13.58 -19.08 -10.89
CA GLU A 277 -13.26 -19.10 -9.45
C GLU A 277 -11.80 -18.68 -9.13
N GLN A 278 -10.88 -18.85 -10.08
CA GLN A 278 -9.46 -18.53 -9.91
C GLN A 278 -9.13 -17.03 -10.02
N GLU A 279 -10.02 -16.22 -10.60
CA GLU A 279 -9.77 -14.78 -10.85
C GLU A 279 -10.52 -13.88 -9.86
N ARG A 280 -11.28 -14.47 -8.92
CA ARG A 280 -12.04 -13.74 -7.92
C ARG A 280 -11.11 -13.10 -6.89
N MET A 281 -11.46 -11.89 -6.45
CA MET A 281 -10.80 -11.27 -5.30
C MET A 281 -10.94 -12.18 -4.08
N HIS A 282 -9.81 -12.45 -3.42
CA HIS A 282 -9.74 -13.39 -2.31
C HIS A 282 -10.50 -12.91 -1.08
N SER A 283 -10.32 -11.64 -0.74
CA SER A 283 -10.95 -10.98 0.39
C SER A 283 -11.02 -9.48 0.12
N PHE A 284 -11.99 -8.81 0.75
CA PHE A 284 -12.10 -7.36 0.74
C PHE A 284 -12.23 -6.85 2.17
N THR A 285 -11.45 -5.83 2.53
CA THR A 285 -11.50 -5.18 3.84
C THR A 285 -12.02 -3.76 3.67
N TYR A 286 -13.17 -3.48 4.27
CA TYR A 286 -13.81 -2.16 4.16
C TYR A 286 -13.24 -1.15 5.18
N LEU A 287 -12.82 0.01 4.68
CA LEU A 287 -12.36 1.16 5.45
C LEU A 287 -13.52 2.15 5.64
N ARG A 288 -14.03 2.38 6.85
CA ARG A 288 -13.74 1.74 8.15
C ARG A 288 -15.04 1.72 8.96
N MET A 289 -15.14 0.79 9.91
CA MET A 289 -16.19 0.85 10.94
C MET A 289 -16.08 2.14 11.78
N GLY A 290 -17.15 2.93 11.79
CA GLY A 290 -17.27 4.15 12.57
C GLY A 290 -18.71 4.65 12.61
N PRO A 291 -19.02 5.71 13.37
CA PRO A 291 -20.39 6.19 13.58
C PRO A 291 -21.13 6.51 12.26
N ASP A 292 -20.40 6.99 11.25
CA ASP A 292 -20.96 7.26 9.93
C ASP A 292 -21.51 6.01 9.25
N LEU A 293 -20.82 4.86 9.35
CA LEU A 293 -21.28 3.60 8.75
C LEU A 293 -22.64 3.15 9.31
N PHE A 294 -22.91 3.47 10.58
CA PHE A 294 -24.09 3.07 11.32
C PHE A 294 -25.27 4.03 11.18
N GLN A 295 -25.17 5.09 10.36
CA GLN A 295 -26.35 5.85 9.97
C GLN A 295 -27.28 4.97 9.13
N GLU A 296 -28.58 5.01 9.41
CA GLU A 296 -29.58 4.07 8.88
C GLU A 296 -29.47 3.80 7.37
N GLU A 297 -29.39 4.86 6.56
CA GLU A 297 -29.28 4.76 5.10
C GLU A 297 -27.93 4.16 4.65
N LYS A 298 -26.83 4.56 5.30
CA LYS A 298 -25.48 4.07 4.98
C LYS A 298 -25.33 2.60 5.38
N TRP A 299 -25.85 2.21 6.53
CA TRP A 299 -25.87 0.83 6.99
C TRP A 299 -26.68 -0.06 6.04
N ARG A 300 -27.87 0.38 5.65
CA ARG A 300 -28.70 -0.34 4.68
C ARG A 300 -27.95 -0.60 3.38
N ARG A 301 -27.29 0.41 2.81
CA ARG A 301 -26.46 0.26 1.60
C ARG A 301 -25.28 -0.69 1.84
N PHE A 302 -24.63 -0.60 2.99
CA PHE A 302 -23.52 -1.47 3.34
C PHE A 302 -23.95 -2.95 3.47
N VAL A 303 -25.11 -3.23 4.07
CA VAL A 303 -25.68 -4.58 4.15
C VAL A 303 -25.96 -5.13 2.75
N ALA A 304 -26.58 -4.33 1.87
CA ALA A 304 -26.80 -4.72 0.48
C ALA A 304 -25.48 -5.00 -0.25
N PHE A 305 -24.47 -4.15 -0.06
CA PHE A 305 -23.12 -4.35 -0.59
C PHE A 305 -22.51 -5.68 -0.11
N VAL A 306 -22.59 -6.00 1.18
CA VAL A 306 -22.08 -7.26 1.74
C VAL A 306 -22.82 -8.47 1.15
N GLY A 307 -24.14 -8.38 0.95
CA GLY A 307 -24.94 -9.41 0.27
C GLY A 307 -24.42 -9.69 -1.14
N ARG A 308 -24.19 -8.64 -1.93
CA ARG A 308 -23.62 -8.72 -3.29
C ARG A 308 -22.21 -9.29 -3.33
N MET A 309 -21.42 -9.11 -2.27
CA MET A 309 -20.07 -9.68 -2.15
C MET A 309 -20.08 -11.18 -1.83
N ARG A 310 -21.16 -11.70 -1.20
CA ARG A 310 -21.27 -13.11 -0.79
C ARG A 310 -21.76 -14.01 -1.91
N GLU A 311 -22.84 -13.63 -2.61
CA GLU A 311 -23.58 -14.57 -3.46
C GLU A 311 -23.54 -14.18 -4.95
N GLU A 312 -23.01 -15.07 -5.78
CA GLU A 312 -23.08 -14.93 -7.23
C GLU A 312 -24.49 -15.29 -7.72
N GLY A 313 -25.09 -14.42 -8.54
CA GLY A 313 -26.32 -14.73 -9.26
C GLY A 313 -27.62 -14.28 -8.60
N TRP A 314 -27.59 -13.65 -7.42
CA TRP A 314 -28.77 -12.99 -6.88
C TRP A 314 -29.12 -11.76 -7.71
N SER A 315 -30.41 -11.65 -8.05
CA SER A 315 -30.97 -10.43 -8.57
C SER A 315 -30.90 -9.32 -7.53
N ARG A 316 -30.91 -8.07 -8.00
CA ARG A 316 -30.95 -6.89 -7.14
C ARG A 316 -32.14 -6.93 -6.17
N GLU A 317 -33.27 -7.45 -6.62
CA GLU A 317 -34.51 -7.58 -5.83
C GLU A 317 -34.35 -8.58 -4.67
N GLU A 318 -33.67 -9.70 -4.90
CA GLU A 318 -33.39 -10.71 -3.87
C GLU A 318 -32.47 -10.14 -2.77
N VAL A 319 -31.41 -9.41 -3.18
CA VAL A 319 -30.52 -8.72 -2.22
C VAL A 319 -31.28 -7.65 -1.44
N GLU A 320 -32.15 -6.87 -2.09
CA GLU A 320 -32.93 -5.82 -1.43
C GLU A 320 -33.90 -6.41 -0.40
N MET A 321 -34.58 -7.52 -0.71
CA MET A 321 -35.47 -8.21 0.23
C MET A 321 -34.73 -8.75 1.46
N GLU A 322 -33.58 -9.39 1.27
CA GLU A 322 -32.78 -9.89 2.40
C GLU A 322 -32.21 -8.74 3.24
N THR A 323 -31.77 -7.66 2.58
CA THR A 323 -31.26 -6.45 3.23
C THR A 323 -32.29 -5.88 4.20
N GLU A 324 -33.55 -5.78 3.80
CA GLU A 324 -34.63 -5.29 4.68
C GLU A 324 -34.77 -6.15 5.93
N GLY A 325 -34.73 -7.48 5.78
CA GLY A 325 -34.80 -8.40 6.92
C GLY A 325 -33.62 -8.22 7.88
N ILE A 326 -32.39 -8.11 7.36
CA ILE A 326 -31.18 -7.92 8.17
C ILE A 326 -31.17 -6.56 8.86
N VAL A 327 -31.56 -5.49 8.17
CA VAL A 327 -31.62 -4.13 8.73
C VAL A 327 -32.63 -4.06 9.87
N GLN A 328 -33.80 -4.70 9.73
CA GLN A 328 -34.79 -4.77 10.80
C GLN A 328 -34.26 -5.49 12.04
N ILE A 329 -33.55 -6.61 11.85
CA ILE A 329 -32.97 -7.39 12.96
C ILE A 329 -31.84 -6.61 13.65
N THR A 330 -31.03 -5.89 12.87
CA THR A 330 -29.83 -5.19 13.38
C THR A 330 -30.13 -3.80 13.95
N SER A 331 -31.30 -3.20 13.66
CA SER A 331 -31.66 -1.85 14.08
C SER A 331 -31.43 -1.53 15.57
N PRO A 332 -31.80 -2.40 16.55
CA PRO A 332 -31.53 -2.14 17.96
C PRO A 332 -30.02 -2.10 18.28
N LEU A 333 -29.23 -2.97 17.65
CA LEU A 333 -27.79 -3.09 17.87
C LEU A 333 -27.00 -1.93 17.24
N ILE A 334 -27.49 -1.38 16.13
CA ILE A 334 -26.89 -0.23 15.45
C ILE A 334 -26.94 1.02 16.33
N GLN A 335 -28.07 1.25 16.99
CA GLN A 335 -28.22 2.39 17.90
C GLN A 335 -27.24 2.32 19.06
N GLU A 336 -27.02 1.13 19.62
CA GLU A 336 -26.03 0.90 20.67
C GLU A 336 -24.59 1.06 20.15
N ALA A 337 -24.28 0.51 18.98
CA ALA A 337 -22.95 0.59 18.36
C ALA A 337 -22.56 2.03 18.00
N ALA A 338 -23.50 2.83 17.49
CA ALA A 338 -23.28 4.24 17.16
C ALA A 338 -23.05 5.11 18.42
N LEU A 339 -23.51 4.69 19.59
CA LEU A 339 -23.27 5.37 20.87
C LEU A 339 -21.94 4.96 21.52
N ALA A 340 -21.41 3.79 21.18
CA ALA A 340 -20.19 3.22 21.77
C ALA A 340 -18.90 3.57 20.99
N LEU A 341 -19.02 3.99 19.73
CA LEU A 341 -17.95 4.43 18.84
C LEU A 341 -17.88 5.95 18.78
#